data_AF-A0A524QS56-F1
#
_entry.id   AF-A0A524QS56-F1
#
_cell.length_a   1.000
_cell.length_b   1.000
_cell.length_c   1.000
_cell.angle_alpha   90.00
_cell.angle_beta   90.00
_cell.angle_gamma   90.00
#
_symmetry.space_group_name_H-M   'P 1'
#
loop_
_entity.id
_entity.type
_entity.pdbx_description
1 polymer ?
#
loop_
_entity_poly.entity_id
_entity_poly.type
_entity_poly.pdbx_seq_one_letter_code
_entity_poly.pdbx_strand_id
1 'polypeptide(L)'
;MNLVDRAKNIIMSPTTEWEVIKTETLSTGEMIGGYAAILALIPAAAGFIGKSLIGVSLLGSTFKTPIVPGFIWAVVTYIMSLVSLWIMAMIIDALAPSFGATKDMNGSMKVSVFSMTAAWVAGIFSIIPLLGILGILGLYS
;
A
#
# COMPACT_ATOMS: atom_id res chain seq x y z
N MET A 1 -9.36 14.35 6.55
CA MET A 1 -9.49 12.87 6.61
C MET A 1 -8.70 12.36 7.81
N ASN A 2 -9.31 11.55 8.69
CA ASN A 2 -8.54 10.81 9.70
C ASN A 2 -7.99 9.54 9.05
N LEU A 3 -6.66 9.38 9.04
CA LEU A 3 -5.96 8.26 8.40
C LEU A 3 -6.42 6.90 8.94
N VAL A 4 -6.49 6.76 10.25
CA VAL A 4 -6.77 5.47 10.92
C VAL A 4 -8.22 5.06 10.68
N ASP A 5 -9.16 6.01 10.81
CA ASP A 5 -10.58 5.74 10.57
C ASP A 5 -10.82 5.36 9.11
N ARG A 6 -10.19 6.08 8.16
CA ARG A 6 -10.28 5.75 6.72
C ARG A 6 -9.77 4.34 6.45
N ALA A 7 -8.57 4.00 6.93
CA ALA A 7 -7.98 2.69 6.69
C ALA A 7 -8.82 1.57 7.29
N LYS A 8 -9.30 1.77 8.53
CA LYS A 8 -10.21 0.84 9.21
C LYS A 8 -11.50 0.65 8.43
N ASN A 9 -12.15 1.72 7.97
CA ASN A 9 -13.42 1.62 7.29
C ASN A 9 -13.29 0.97 5.92
N ILE A 10 -12.22 1.25 5.16
CA ILE A 10 -11.94 0.56 3.89
C ILE A 10 -11.82 -0.95 4.12
N ILE A 11 -11.15 -1.35 5.20
CA ILE A 11 -10.91 -2.77 5.53
C ILE A 11 -12.16 -3.46 6.10
N MET A 12 -12.87 -2.80 7.03
CA MET A 12 -13.92 -3.42 7.85
C MET A 12 -15.33 -3.15 7.33
N SER A 13 -15.52 -2.12 6.50
CA SER A 13 -16.82 -1.68 5.98
C SER A 13 -16.67 -1.09 4.56
N PRO A 14 -16.07 -1.85 3.61
CA PRO A 14 -15.69 -1.34 2.30
C PRO A 14 -16.88 -0.75 1.53
N THR A 15 -18.03 -1.44 1.50
CA THR A 15 -19.21 -1.00 0.74
C THR A 15 -19.66 0.39 1.13
N THR A 16 -19.78 0.67 2.43
CA THR A 16 -20.20 2.00 2.92
C THR A 16 -19.11 3.04 2.68
N GLU A 17 -17.85 2.66 2.87
CA GLU A 17 -16.73 3.60 2.76
C GLU A 17 -16.49 4.03 1.31
N TRP A 18 -16.66 3.12 0.33
CA TRP A 18 -16.54 3.46 -1.09
C TRP A 18 -17.61 4.45 -1.56
N GLU A 19 -18.83 4.38 -1.03
CA GLU A 19 -19.87 5.38 -1.32
C GLU A 19 -19.48 6.77 -0.78
N VAL A 20 -18.84 6.83 0.40
CA VAL A 20 -18.30 8.08 0.94
C VAL A 20 -17.19 8.61 0.03
N ILE A 21 -16.18 7.79 -0.30
CA ILE A 21 -15.03 8.16 -1.15
C ILE A 21 -15.48 8.69 -2.52
N LYS A 22 -16.55 8.13 -3.08
CA LYS A 22 -17.11 8.55 -4.36
C LYS A 22 -17.58 10.00 -4.33
N THR A 23 -18.18 10.45 -3.23
CA THR A 23 -18.71 11.81 -3.08
C THR A 23 -17.67 12.85 -2.65
N GLU A 24 -16.54 12.41 -2.09
CA GLU A 24 -15.51 13.33 -1.59
C GLU A 24 -14.75 14.02 -2.72
N THR A 25 -14.46 15.30 -2.56
CA THR A 25 -13.54 16.01 -3.45
C THR A 25 -12.15 16.03 -2.82
N LEU A 26 -11.31 15.06 -3.19
CA LEU A 26 -9.91 15.01 -2.77
C LEU A 26 -9.00 15.42 -3.92
N SER A 27 -7.96 16.19 -3.62
CA SER A 27 -6.86 16.43 -4.54
C SER A 27 -5.87 15.26 -4.52
N THR A 28 -5.11 15.09 -5.61
CA THR A 28 -4.04 14.07 -5.67
C THR A 28 -2.97 14.29 -4.60
N GLY A 29 -2.68 15.55 -4.24
CA GLY A 29 -1.76 15.86 -3.15
C GLY A 29 -2.24 15.34 -1.80
N GLU A 30 -3.53 15.47 -1.50
CA GLU A 30 -4.14 14.95 -0.26
C GLU A 30 -4.15 13.43 -0.22
N MET A 31 -4.48 12.78 -1.35
CA MET A 31 -4.49 11.31 -1.45
C MET A 31 -3.08 10.72 -1.31
N ILE A 32 -2.11 11.28 -2.03
CA ILE A 32 -0.74 10.75 -2.02
C ILE A 32 -0.02 11.13 -0.73
N GLY A 33 0.05 12.42 -0.40
CA GLY A 33 0.81 12.90 0.75
C GLY A 33 0.14 12.62 2.09
N GLY A 34 -1.19 12.76 2.16
CA GLY A 34 -1.97 12.61 3.39
C GLY A 34 -2.40 11.19 3.72
N TYR A 35 -2.21 10.24 2.80
CA TYR A 35 -2.66 8.85 2.98
C TYR A 35 -1.65 7.84 2.46
N ALA A 36 -1.44 7.79 1.13
CA ALA A 36 -0.63 6.74 0.50
C ALA A 36 0.82 6.72 0.98
N ALA A 37 1.48 7.89 1.05
CA ALA A 37 2.85 8.05 1.52
C ALA A 37 3.03 7.54 2.95
N ILE A 38 2.03 7.76 3.81
CA ILE A 38 2.08 7.33 5.20
C ILE A 38 1.91 5.81 5.30
N LEU A 39 0.92 5.24 4.61
CA LEU A 39 0.65 3.81 4.67
C LEU A 39 1.70 2.97 3.94
N ALA A 40 2.20 3.41 2.79
CA ALA A 40 3.26 2.72 2.04
C ALA A 40 4.58 2.64 2.82
N LEU A 41 4.77 3.49 3.83
CA LEU A 41 5.92 3.40 4.73
C LEU A 41 5.89 2.14 5.60
N ILE A 42 4.70 1.61 5.91
CA ILE A 42 4.51 0.42 6.76
C ILE A 42 5.26 -0.79 6.17
N PRO A 43 4.96 -1.28 4.94
CA PRO A 43 5.68 -2.42 4.38
C PRO A 43 7.16 -2.14 4.15
N ALA A 44 7.53 -0.91 3.77
CA ALA A 44 8.93 -0.55 3.53
C ALA A 44 9.77 -0.64 4.82
N ALA A 45 9.28 -0.04 5.91
CA ALA A 45 9.94 -0.06 7.20
C ALA A 45 9.90 -1.46 7.84
N ALA A 46 8.74 -2.13 7.82
CA ALA A 46 8.59 -3.47 8.34
C ALA A 46 9.52 -4.45 7.61
N GLY A 47 9.54 -4.42 6.27
CA GLY A 47 10.41 -5.25 5.46
C GLY A 47 11.90 -4.99 5.71
N PHE A 48 12.30 -3.72 5.87
CA PHE A 48 13.69 -3.38 6.21
C PHE A 48 14.08 -3.96 7.57
N ILE A 49 13.25 -3.75 8.59
CA ILE A 49 13.49 -4.26 9.93
C ILE A 49 13.57 -5.79 9.91
N GLY A 50 12.60 -6.44 9.25
CA GLY A 50 12.55 -7.89 9.13
C GLY A 50 13.76 -8.48 8.41
N LYS A 51 14.25 -7.85 7.34
CA LYS A 51 15.40 -8.36 6.57
C LYS A 51 16.75 -8.04 7.21
N SER A 52 16.92 -6.83 7.75
CA SER A 52 18.24 -6.32 8.16
C SER A 52 18.50 -6.39 9.67
N LEU A 53 17.46 -6.29 10.51
CA LEU A 53 17.61 -6.37 11.96
C LEU A 53 17.23 -7.74 12.52
N ILE A 54 16.12 -8.31 12.07
CA ILE A 54 15.64 -9.61 12.56
C ILE A 54 16.32 -10.76 11.79
N GLY A 55 16.18 -10.77 10.47
CA GLY A 55 16.70 -11.83 9.60
C GLY A 55 15.88 -13.11 9.64
N VAL A 56 16.31 -14.08 8.84
CA VAL A 56 15.73 -15.42 8.80
C VAL A 56 16.72 -16.39 9.44
N SER A 57 16.27 -17.11 10.47
CA SER A 57 17.05 -18.22 11.03
C SER A 57 16.67 -19.51 10.35
N LEU A 58 17.64 -20.19 9.75
CA LEU A 58 17.48 -21.48 9.11
C LEU A 58 18.61 -22.41 9.57
N LEU A 59 18.24 -23.58 10.12
CA LEU A 59 19.19 -24.60 10.60
C LEU A 59 20.24 -24.05 11.59
N GLY A 60 19.85 -23.12 12.46
CA GLY A 60 20.73 -22.53 13.48
C GLY A 60 21.62 -21.37 12.99
N SER A 61 21.61 -21.04 11.69
CA SER A 61 22.28 -19.86 11.14
C SER A 61 21.28 -18.75 10.86
N THR A 62 21.60 -17.52 11.26
CA THR A 62 20.76 -16.34 10.99
C THR A 62 21.29 -15.56 9.80
N PHE A 63 20.50 -15.47 8.74
CA PHE A 63 20.80 -14.69 7.56
C PHE A 63 20.12 -13.32 7.63
N LYS A 64 20.91 -12.25 7.52
CA LYS A 64 20.44 -10.86 7.50
C LYS A 64 20.94 -10.17 6.26
N THR A 65 20.12 -9.29 5.70
CA THR A 65 20.56 -8.36 4.67
C THR A 65 21.39 -7.26 5.33
N PRO A 66 22.61 -6.94 4.86
CA PRO A 66 23.39 -5.85 5.41
C PRO A 66 22.60 -4.52 5.42
N ILE A 67 22.89 -3.65 6.38
CA ILE A 67 22.09 -2.45 6.66
C ILE A 67 21.96 -1.54 5.43
N VAL A 68 23.08 -1.23 4.76
CA VAL A 68 23.11 -0.33 3.61
C VAL A 68 22.26 -0.85 2.44
N PRO A 69 22.48 -2.06 1.90
CA PRO A 69 21.64 -2.59 0.82
C PRO A 69 20.19 -2.81 1.25
N GLY A 70 19.93 -3.17 2.51
CA GLY A 70 18.56 -3.28 3.04
C GLY A 70 17.83 -1.93 3.04
N PHE A 71 18.53 -0.86 3.42
CA PHE A 71 17.97 0.48 3.42
C PHE A 71 17.70 0.99 2.00
N ILE A 72 18.64 0.76 1.07
CA ILE A 72 18.44 1.09 -0.35
C ILE A 72 17.21 0.36 -0.90
N TRP A 73 17.08 -0.94 -0.61
CA TRP A 73 15.90 -1.72 -0.99
C TRP A 73 14.61 -1.10 -0.46
N ALA A 74 14.57 -0.72 0.83
CA ALA A 74 13.40 -0.12 1.45
C ALA A 74 12.98 1.20 0.79
N VAL A 75 13.95 2.07 0.49
CA VAL A 75 13.72 3.35 -0.20
C VAL A 75 13.19 3.12 -1.61
N VAL A 76 13.81 2.20 -2.37
CA VAL A 76 13.38 1.87 -3.74
C VAL A 76 11.97 1.29 -3.74
N THR A 77 11.67 0.33 -2.86
CA THR A 77 10.34 -0.27 -2.74
C THR A 77 9.29 0.77 -2.35
N TYR A 78 9.61 1.68 -1.43
CA TYR A 78 8.72 2.76 -1.04
C TYR A 78 8.39 3.69 -2.22
N ILE A 79 9.40 4.17 -2.95
CA ILE A 79 9.21 5.04 -4.12
C ILE A 79 8.42 4.31 -5.19
N MET A 80 8.77 3.05 -5.49
CA MET A 80 8.07 2.25 -6.49
C MET A 80 6.61 2.01 -6.11
N SER A 81 6.31 1.82 -4.82
CA SER A 81 4.92 1.69 -4.34
C SER A 81 4.09 2.95 -4.55
N LEU A 82 4.70 4.13 -4.56
CA LEU A 82 3.98 5.38 -4.83
C LEU A 82 3.86 5.65 -6.33
N VAL A 83 4.90 5.33 -7.10
CA VAL A 83 4.88 5.42 -8.57
C VAL A 83 3.85 4.48 -9.17
N SER A 84 3.71 3.27 -8.61
CA SER A 84 2.72 2.30 -9.08
C SER A 84 1.28 2.82 -8.98
N LEU A 85 0.99 3.73 -8.03
CA LEU A 85 -0.34 4.33 -7.90
C LEU A 85 -0.71 5.16 -9.13
N TRP A 86 0.25 5.92 -9.66
CA TRP A 86 0.06 6.70 -10.89
C TRP A 86 -0.11 5.80 -12.10
N ILE A 87 0.75 4.79 -12.22
CA ILE A 87 0.66 3.81 -13.32
C ILE A 87 -0.71 3.13 -13.30
N MET A 88 -1.15 2.67 -12.12
CA MET A 88 -2.43 2.01 -11.96
C MET A 88 -3.61 2.96 -12.22
N ALA A 89 -3.56 4.20 -11.75
CA ALA A 89 -4.58 5.21 -12.05
C ALA A 89 -4.70 5.48 -13.56
N MET A 90 -3.59 5.55 -14.28
CA MET A 90 -3.59 5.69 -15.74
C MET A 90 -4.19 4.48 -16.45
N ILE A 91 -3.89 3.26 -15.97
CA ILE A 91 -4.48 2.03 -16.49
C ILE A 91 -5.99 2.02 -16.25
N ILE A 92 -6.43 2.33 -15.03
CA ILE A 92 -7.85 2.40 -14.66
C ILE A 92 -8.58 3.43 -15.53
N ASP A 93 -8.04 4.64 -15.67
CA ASP A 93 -8.64 5.70 -16.48
C ASP A 93 -8.70 5.32 -17.98
N ALA A 94 -7.64 4.68 -18.49
CA ALA A 94 -7.62 4.20 -19.87
C ALA A 94 -8.67 3.11 -20.13
N LEU A 95 -8.91 2.25 -19.15
CA LEU A 95 -9.88 1.16 -19.24
C LEU A 95 -11.31 1.56 -18.86
N ALA A 96 -11.53 2.73 -18.24
CA ALA A 96 -12.85 3.17 -17.79
C ALA A 96 -13.94 3.09 -18.89
N PRO A 97 -13.70 3.50 -20.15
CA PRO A 97 -14.69 3.38 -21.22
C PRO A 97 -15.10 1.94 -21.53
N SER A 98 -14.17 0.98 -21.37
CA SER A 98 -14.43 -0.45 -21.60
C SER A 98 -15.41 -1.03 -20.58
N PHE A 99 -15.58 -0.38 -19.42
CA PHE A 99 -16.51 -0.77 -18.37
C PHE A 99 -17.77 0.11 -18.30
N GLY A 100 -18.01 0.95 -19.32
CA GLY A 100 -19.15 1.88 -19.35
C GLY A 100 -19.01 3.08 -18.42
N ALA A 101 -17.81 3.33 -17.87
CA ALA A 101 -17.50 4.52 -17.09
C ALA A 101 -16.87 5.62 -17.97
N THR A 102 -17.03 6.88 -17.56
CA THR A 102 -16.33 8.00 -18.18
C THR A 102 -14.93 8.10 -17.61
N LYS A 103 -13.97 8.55 -18.44
CA LYS A 103 -12.63 8.89 -17.96
C LYS A 103 -12.71 9.99 -16.91
N ASP A 104 -12.06 9.74 -15.78
CA ASP A 104 -11.90 10.64 -14.66
C ASP A 104 -10.62 10.23 -13.93
N MET A 105 -9.55 10.97 -14.18
CA MET A 105 -8.25 10.68 -13.58
C MET A 105 -8.27 10.84 -12.06
N ASN A 106 -9.10 11.73 -11.51
CA ASN A 106 -9.21 11.90 -10.06
C ASN A 106 -9.89 10.67 -9.43
N GLY A 107 -11.04 10.26 -9.99
CA GLY A 107 -11.71 9.01 -9.61
C GLY A 107 -10.80 7.79 -9.73
N SER A 108 -10.05 7.67 -10.82
CA SER A 108 -9.11 6.58 -11.05
C SER A 108 -7.96 6.56 -10.03
N MET A 109 -7.46 7.75 -9.65
CA MET A 109 -6.46 7.89 -8.59
C MET A 109 -7.00 7.47 -7.23
N LYS A 110 -8.25 7.84 -6.89
CA LYS A 110 -8.89 7.37 -5.64
C LYS A 110 -8.94 5.85 -5.59
N VAL A 111 -9.38 5.21 -6.67
CA VAL A 111 -9.46 3.74 -6.73
C VAL A 111 -8.07 3.13 -6.50
N SER A 112 -7.07 3.60 -7.26
CA SER A 112 -5.68 3.15 -7.15
C SER A 112 -5.10 3.29 -5.73
N VAL A 113 -5.32 4.45 -5.08
CA VAL A 113 -4.78 4.74 -3.75
C VAL A 113 -5.48 3.94 -2.66
N PHE A 114 -6.82 3.98 -2.64
CA PHE A 114 -7.58 3.42 -1.52
C PHE A 114 -7.68 1.90 -1.56
N SER A 115 -7.61 1.27 -2.74
CA SER A 115 -7.62 -0.19 -2.83
C SER A 115 -6.38 -0.81 -2.17
N MET A 116 -5.21 -0.18 -2.29
CA MET A 116 -3.94 -0.63 -1.70
C MET A 116 -3.88 -0.62 -0.17
N THR A 117 -4.90 -0.07 0.50
CA THR A 117 -4.95 0.05 1.96
C THR A 117 -4.67 -1.28 2.67
N ALA A 118 -5.34 -2.35 2.26
CA ALA A 118 -5.22 -3.64 2.96
C ALA A 118 -3.82 -4.25 2.77
N ALA A 119 -3.22 -4.11 1.58
CA ALA A 119 -1.86 -4.54 1.29
C ALA A 119 -0.82 -3.79 2.13
N TRP A 120 -0.95 -2.46 2.26
CA TRP A 120 -0.05 -1.67 3.08
C TRP A 120 -0.17 -2.02 4.58
N VAL A 121 -1.39 -2.19 5.08
CA VAL A 121 -1.62 -2.57 6.48
C VAL A 121 -1.10 -3.99 6.75
N ALA A 122 -1.40 -4.97 5.89
CA ALA A 122 -0.88 -6.33 6.00
C ALA A 122 0.66 -6.38 5.88
N GLY A 123 1.26 -5.38 5.23
CA GLY A 123 2.69 -5.19 5.13
C GLY A 123 3.44 -5.21 6.47
N ILE A 124 2.77 -4.86 7.58
CA ILE A 124 3.35 -4.89 8.93
C ILE A 124 3.89 -6.27 9.32
N PHE A 125 3.26 -7.35 8.84
CA PHE A 125 3.69 -8.71 9.14
C PHE A 125 5.07 -9.05 8.57
N SER A 126 5.57 -8.25 7.61
CA SER A 126 6.94 -8.38 7.08
C SER A 126 8.02 -8.06 8.12
N ILE A 127 7.65 -7.46 9.27
CA ILE A 127 8.59 -7.16 10.36
C ILE A 127 9.20 -8.44 10.91
N ILE A 128 8.44 -9.53 11.00
CA ILE A 128 8.95 -10.85 11.36
C ILE A 128 8.88 -11.70 10.09
N PRO A 129 10.02 -12.10 9.49
CA PRO A 129 10.01 -12.77 8.19
C PRO A 129 9.11 -14.01 8.11
N LEU A 130 9.02 -14.78 9.20
CA LEU A 130 8.14 -15.95 9.27
C LEU A 130 6.64 -15.60 9.25
N LEU A 131 6.26 -14.42 9.73
CA LEU A 131 4.89 -13.92 9.65
C LEU A 131 4.56 -13.29 8.30
N GLY A 132 5.55 -13.12 7.40
CA GLY A 132 5.34 -12.52 6.08
C GLY A 132 4.28 -13.23 5.24
N ILE A 133 4.01 -14.52 5.50
CA ILE A 133 2.91 -15.26 4.87
C ILE A 133 1.52 -14.65 5.16
N LEU A 134 1.34 -13.99 6.31
CA LEU A 134 0.12 -13.26 6.66
C LEU A 134 -0.11 -12.03 5.78
N GLY A 135 0.88 -11.64 4.95
CA GLY A 135 0.67 -10.68 3.87
C GLY A 135 -0.44 -11.08 2.91
N ILE A 136 -0.79 -12.37 2.84
CA ILE A 136 -1.94 -12.87 2.07
C ILE A 136 -3.27 -12.21 2.47
N LEU A 137 -3.38 -11.73 3.72
CA LEU A 137 -4.55 -11.01 4.20
C LEU A 137 -4.77 -9.70 3.44
N GLY A 138 -3.76 -9.16 2.76
CA GLY A 138 -3.87 -7.97 1.92
C GLY A 138 -4.35 -8.25 0.49
N LEU A 139 -4.60 -9.50 0.08
CA LEU A 139 -4.89 -9.83 -1.32
C LEU A 139 -6.23 -9.32 -1.87
N TYR A 140 -7.14 -8.86 -1.02
CA TYR A 140 -8.39 -8.25 -1.46
C TYR A 140 -8.26 -6.75 -1.81
N SER A 141 -7.03 -6.24 -1.84
CA SER A 141 -6.67 -4.87 -2.27
C SER A 141 -6.80 -4.66 -3.77
#